data_AF-A0A2G9ZUV4-F1
#
_entry.id   AF-A0A2G9ZUV4-F1
#
_cell.length_a   1.000
_cell.length_b   1.000
_cell.length_c   1.000
_cell.angle_alpha   90.00
_cell.angle_beta   90.00
_cell.angle_gamma   90.00
#
_symmetry.space_group_name_H-M   'P 1'
#
loop_
_entity.id
_entity.type
_entity.pdbx_description
1 polymer ?
#
loop_
_entity_poly.entity_id
_entity_poly.type
_entity_poly.pdbx_seq_one_letter_code
_entity_poly.pdbx_strand_id
1 'polypeptide(L)'
;MKLMLDTSAYVGFKRNITAIVEKIVAAESILMSPVVLGELLFGFRSGNRMEKNLKDLDEFLNHEVVSLVEIGAITADRFSRIAAILKSQGTPIPSNDIWIAAHAMEYGAELITLDHHFEKIPGLVYTRFHLPPKLMAS
;
A
#
# COMPACT_ATOMS: atom_id res chain seq x y z
N MET A 1 1.67 1.42 -16.43
CA MET A 1 1.79 0.35 -15.40
C MET A 1 0.72 0.54 -14.34
N LYS A 2 0.26 -0.56 -13.71
CA LYS A 2 -0.65 -0.50 -12.55
C LYS A 2 0.17 -0.41 -11.26
N LEU A 3 -0.17 0.54 -10.40
CA LEU A 3 0.43 0.66 -9.07
C LEU A 3 -0.56 0.29 -7.98
N MET A 4 -0.07 -0.29 -6.90
CA MET A 4 -0.78 -0.38 -5.64
C MET A 4 0.02 0.36 -4.58
N LEU A 5 -0.65 1.14 -3.74
CA LEU A 5 -0.02 1.84 -2.62
C LEU A 5 -0.28 1.06 -1.35
N ASP A 6 0.76 0.81 -0.55
CA ASP A 6 0.56 0.48 0.85
C ASP A 6 0.25 1.76 1.67
N THR A 7 0.00 1.58 2.97
CA THR A 7 -0.35 2.70 3.86
C THR A 7 0.80 3.69 3.99
N SER A 8 2.04 3.20 4.04
CA SER A 8 3.23 4.04 4.19
C SER A 8 3.46 4.92 2.95
N ALA A 9 3.25 4.39 1.73
CA ALA A 9 3.39 5.10 0.47
C ALA A 9 2.32 6.17 0.31
N TYR A 10 1.06 5.91 0.71
CA TYR A 10 0.03 6.95 0.72
C TYR A 10 0.42 8.11 1.66
N VAL A 11 0.91 7.80 2.86
CA VAL A 11 1.41 8.83 3.79
C VAL A 11 2.60 9.59 3.19
N GLY A 12 3.52 8.88 2.52
CA GLY A 12 4.65 9.48 1.83
C GLY A 12 4.25 10.43 0.69
N PHE A 13 3.24 10.04 -0.10
CA PHE A 13 2.62 10.88 -1.12
C PHE A 13 2.04 12.15 -0.51
N LYS A 14 1.24 12.04 0.56
CA LYS A 14 0.67 13.21 1.26
C LYS A 14 1.71 14.10 1.92
N ARG A 15 2.90 13.57 2.20
CA ARG A 15 4.08 14.32 2.68
C ARG A 15 4.91 14.93 1.54
N ASN A 16 4.48 14.82 0.29
CA ASN A 16 5.18 15.32 -0.90
C ASN A 16 6.60 14.76 -1.05
N ILE A 17 6.80 13.47 -0.74
CA ILE A 17 8.09 12.82 -1.05
C ILE A 17 8.19 12.73 -2.57
N THR A 18 9.11 13.52 -3.15
CA THR A 18 9.25 13.71 -4.61
C THR A 18 9.25 12.40 -5.39
N ALA A 19 10.07 11.44 -4.99
CA ALA A 19 10.18 10.16 -5.70
C ALA A 19 8.87 9.34 -5.69
N ILE A 20 8.08 9.43 -4.63
CA ILE A 20 6.77 8.76 -4.54
C ILE A 20 5.74 9.48 -5.42
N VAL A 21 5.72 10.82 -5.37
CA VAL A 21 4.84 11.64 -6.20
C VAL A 21 5.12 11.38 -7.68
N GLU A 22 6.38 11.40 -8.10
CA GLU A 22 6.79 11.12 -9.49
C GLU A 22 6.35 9.73 -9.94
N LYS A 23 6.53 8.72 -9.08
CA LYS A 23 6.11 7.34 -9.39
C LYS A 23 4.58 7.24 -9.55
N ILE A 24 3.81 7.91 -8.68
CA ILE A 24 2.33 7.94 -8.74
C ILE A 24 1.85 8.67 -10.00
N VAL A 25 2.44 9.82 -10.33
CA VAL A 25 2.07 10.62 -11.51
C VAL A 25 2.34 9.86 -12.82
N ALA A 26 3.37 9.02 -12.84
CA ALA A 26 3.71 8.20 -14.01
C ALA A 26 2.85 6.91 -14.16
N ALA A 27 1.93 6.64 -13.23
CA ALA A 27 1.09 5.44 -13.26
C ALA A 27 -0.05 5.58 -14.28
N GLU A 28 -0.38 4.48 -14.98
CA GLU A 28 -1.57 4.44 -15.85
C GLU A 28 -2.85 4.20 -15.04
N SER A 29 -2.73 3.47 -13.94
CA SER A 29 -3.82 3.20 -13.01
C SER A 29 -3.27 2.96 -11.62
N ILE A 30 -4.02 3.41 -10.62
CA ILE A 30 -3.69 3.24 -9.21
C ILE A 30 -4.79 2.41 -8.57
N LEU A 31 -4.40 1.29 -7.97
CA LEU A 31 -5.29 0.40 -7.26
C LEU A 31 -5.17 0.64 -5.77
N MET A 32 -6.31 0.83 -5.12
CA MET A 32 -6.40 1.00 -3.69
C MET A 32 -6.94 -0.28 -3.07
N SER A 33 -6.20 -0.84 -2.12
CA SER A 33 -6.67 -1.99 -1.34
C SER A 33 -7.60 -1.53 -0.21
N PRO A 34 -8.75 -2.17 0.02
CA PRO A 34 -9.62 -1.89 1.16
C PRO A 34 -8.94 -2.13 2.52
N VAL A 35 -7.89 -2.96 2.56
CA VAL A 35 -7.06 -3.15 3.77
C VAL A 35 -6.30 -1.86 4.09
N VAL A 36 -5.64 -1.26 3.09
CA VAL A 36 -4.94 0.03 3.23
C VAL A 36 -5.93 1.12 3.58
N LEU A 37 -7.11 1.12 2.95
CA LEU A 37 -8.18 2.06 3.26
C LEU A 37 -8.60 1.96 4.73
N GLY A 38 -8.77 0.75 5.25
CA GLY A 38 -9.06 0.49 6.65
C GLY A 38 -7.97 1.03 7.59
N GLU A 39 -6.70 0.80 7.27
CA GLU A 39 -5.56 1.31 8.05
C GLU A 39 -5.51 2.85 8.06
N LEU A 40 -5.72 3.50 6.92
CA LEU A 40 -5.78 4.95 6.82
C LEU A 40 -6.94 5.51 7.66
N LEU A 41 -8.14 4.96 7.51
CA LEU A 41 -9.32 5.40 8.27
C LEU A 41 -9.12 5.20 9.78
N PHE A 42 -8.52 4.09 10.20
CA PHE A 42 -8.17 3.85 11.60
C PHE A 42 -7.17 4.90 12.11
N GLY A 43 -6.10 5.17 11.35
CA GLY A 43 -5.11 6.19 11.68
C GLY A 43 -5.71 7.59 11.76
N PHE A 44 -6.66 7.93 10.88
CA PHE A 44 -7.32 9.23 10.88
C PHE A 44 -8.22 9.42 12.11
N ARG A 45 -8.97 8.38 12.50
CA ARG A 45 -9.81 8.39 13.71
C ARG A 45 -9.01 8.52 15.00
N SER A 46 -7.76 8.08 14.97
CA SER A 46 -6.85 8.11 16.12
C SER A 46 -6.03 9.41 16.20
N GLY A 47 -6.19 10.34 15.26
CA GLY A 47 -5.41 11.57 15.15
C GLY A 47 -6.22 12.86 15.24
N ASN A 48 -5.53 14.00 15.27
CA ASN A 48 -6.13 15.33 15.47
C ASN A 48 -6.55 16.05 14.17
N ARG A 49 -6.41 15.41 13.00
CA ARG A 49 -6.64 16.02 11.67
C ARG A 49 -7.61 15.22 10.81
N MET A 50 -8.56 14.54 11.44
CA MET A 50 -9.47 13.59 10.78
C MET A 50 -10.21 14.21 9.58
N GLU A 51 -10.84 15.37 9.75
CA GLU A 51 -11.62 16.01 8.69
C GLU A 51 -10.78 16.32 7.44
N LYS A 52 -9.60 16.92 7.64
CA LYS A 52 -8.66 17.18 6.54
C LYS A 52 -8.21 15.89 5.87
N ASN A 53 -7.81 14.88 6.66
CA ASN A 53 -7.31 13.63 6.12
C ASN A 53 -8.39 12.87 5.32
N LEU A 54 -9.64 12.90 5.78
CA LEU A 54 -10.77 12.31 5.05
C LEU A 54 -11.04 13.04 3.75
N LYS A 55 -11.04 14.37 3.75
CA LYS A 55 -11.21 15.17 2.52
C LYS A 55 -10.11 14.86 1.51
N ASP A 56 -8.86 14.86 1.95
CA ASP A 56 -7.70 14.53 1.11
C ASP A 56 -7.77 13.11 0.53
N LEU A 57 -8.27 12.14 1.31
CA LEU A 57 -8.44 10.76 0.86
C LEU A 57 -9.61 10.62 -0.12
N ASP A 58 -10.72 11.32 0.12
CA ASP A 58 -11.87 11.32 -0.79
C ASP A 58 -11.50 11.94 -2.14
N GLU A 59 -10.76 13.06 -2.15
CA GLU A 59 -10.21 13.65 -3.38
C GLU A 59 -9.31 12.68 -4.13
N PHE A 60 -8.47 11.92 -3.43
CA PHE A 60 -7.61 10.90 -4.03
C PHE A 60 -8.42 9.75 -4.62
N LEU A 61 -9.39 9.20 -3.88
CA LEU A 61 -10.22 8.07 -4.31
C LEU A 61 -11.13 8.40 -5.50
N ASN A 62 -11.56 9.67 -5.63
CA ASN A 62 -12.40 10.14 -6.72
C ASN A 62 -11.62 10.50 -8.00
N HIS A 63 -10.28 10.40 -7.99
CA HIS A 63 -9.48 10.65 -9.18
C HIS A 63 -9.68 9.55 -10.23
N GLU A 64 -9.79 9.90 -11.51
CA GLU A 64 -10.20 8.98 -12.59
C GLU A 64 -9.30 7.75 -12.78
N VAL A 65 -8.01 7.88 -12.48
CA VAL A 65 -7.05 6.75 -12.56
C VAL A 65 -7.00 5.89 -11.29
N VAL A 66 -7.72 6.26 -10.23
CA VAL A 66 -7.74 5.53 -8.95
C VAL A 66 -8.95 4.60 -8.90
N SER A 67 -8.74 3.36 -8.45
CA SER A 67 -9.82 2.39 -8.30
C SER A 67 -9.65 1.60 -7.01
N LEU A 68 -10.71 1.56 -6.19
CA LEU A 68 -10.80 0.69 -5.03
C LEU A 68 -11.12 -0.74 -5.51
N VAL A 69 -10.26 -1.70 -5.16
CA VAL A 69 -10.44 -3.11 -5.54
C VAL A 69 -11.18 -3.90 -4.46
N GLU A 70 -11.74 -5.05 -4.83
CA GLU A 70 -12.43 -5.96 -3.90
C GLU A 70 -11.51 -7.09 -3.43
N ILE A 71 -11.71 -7.54 -2.18
CA ILE A 71 -11.11 -8.78 -1.67
C ILE A 71 -11.98 -9.95 -2.11
N GLY A 72 -11.42 -10.84 -2.92
CA GLY A 72 -12.10 -12.01 -3.47
C GLY A 72 -11.42 -13.34 -3.17
N ALA A 73 -11.96 -14.41 -3.74
CA ALA A 73 -11.40 -15.76 -3.61
C ALA A 73 -9.98 -15.86 -4.18
N ILE A 74 -9.67 -15.11 -5.25
CA ILE A 74 -8.32 -15.05 -5.82
C ILE A 74 -7.37 -14.39 -4.83
N THR A 75 -7.74 -13.26 -4.24
CA THR A 75 -6.96 -12.61 -3.18
C THR A 75 -6.69 -13.58 -2.02
N ALA A 76 -7.72 -14.31 -1.58
CA ALA A 76 -7.61 -15.25 -0.46
C ALA A 76 -6.66 -16.43 -0.78
N ASP A 77 -6.71 -16.98 -1.99
CA ASP A 77 -5.75 -18.01 -2.43
C ASP A 77 -4.31 -17.45 -2.41
N ARG A 78 -4.09 -16.26 -2.97
CA ARG A 78 -2.77 -15.59 -2.95
C ARG A 78 -2.26 -15.35 -1.53
N PHE A 79 -3.12 -14.82 -0.65
CA PHE A 79 -2.81 -14.63 0.77
C PHE A 79 -2.35 -15.93 1.40
N SER A 80 -3.11 -17.03 1.21
CA SER A 80 -2.82 -18.31 1.85
C SER A 80 -1.45 -18.86 1.46
N ARG A 81 -1.06 -18.70 0.19
CA ARG A 81 0.24 -19.11 -0.33
C ARG A 81 1.37 -18.29 0.26
N ILE A 82 1.22 -16.96 0.28
CA ILE A 82 2.22 -16.05 0.85
C ILE A 82 2.41 -16.37 2.34
N ALA A 83 1.31 -16.46 3.10
CA ALA A 83 1.33 -16.77 4.53
C ALA A 83 1.99 -18.12 4.82
N ALA A 84 1.70 -19.17 4.03
CA ALA A 84 2.32 -20.48 4.18
C ALA A 84 3.83 -20.44 3.94
N ILE A 85 4.28 -19.72 2.90
CA ILE A 85 5.70 -19.57 2.57
C ILE A 85 6.42 -18.83 3.70
N LEU A 86 5.92 -17.66 4.12
CA LEU A 86 6.52 -16.88 5.21
C LEU A 86 6.60 -17.66 6.51
N LYS A 87 5.54 -18.43 6.82
CA LYS A 87 5.53 -19.33 7.99
C LYS A 87 6.60 -20.40 7.89
N SER A 88 6.74 -21.07 6.74
CA SER A 88 7.77 -22.10 6.53
C SER A 88 9.20 -21.55 6.61
N GLN A 89 9.39 -20.29 6.24
CA GLN A 89 10.68 -19.60 6.29
C GLN A 89 11.00 -18.99 7.66
N GLY A 90 10.05 -18.98 8.59
CA GLY A 90 10.22 -18.35 9.90
C GLY A 90 10.31 -16.82 9.83
N THR A 91 9.71 -16.21 8.80
CA THR A 91 9.77 -14.76 8.52
C THR A 91 8.38 -14.12 8.56
N PRO A 92 7.64 -14.21 9.67
CA PRO A 92 6.30 -13.64 9.74
C PRO A 92 6.35 -12.12 9.50
N ILE A 93 5.32 -11.61 8.82
CA ILE A 93 5.02 -10.20 8.67
C ILE A 93 3.58 -9.95 9.13
N PRO A 94 3.16 -8.70 9.38
CA PRO A 94 1.78 -8.38 9.71
C PRO A 94 0.78 -8.94 8.67
N SER A 95 -0.35 -9.47 9.14
CA SER A 95 -1.35 -10.09 8.25
C SER A 95 -1.92 -9.12 7.21
N ASN A 96 -2.01 -7.83 7.53
CA ASN A 96 -2.48 -6.82 6.58
C ASN A 96 -1.50 -6.64 5.41
N ASP A 97 -0.19 -6.67 5.65
CA ASP A 97 0.81 -6.62 4.60
C ASP A 97 0.70 -7.83 3.66
N ILE A 98 0.39 -9.01 4.20
CA ILE A 98 0.14 -10.20 3.37
C ILE A 98 -1.08 -9.99 2.46
N TRP A 99 -2.18 -9.41 2.96
CA TRP A 99 -3.35 -9.09 2.14
C TRP A 99 -3.04 -8.05 1.05
N ILE A 100 -2.26 -7.02 1.39
CA ILE A 100 -1.84 -5.98 0.45
C ILE A 100 -0.99 -6.59 -0.68
N ALA A 101 -0.01 -7.42 -0.32
CA ALA A 101 0.81 -8.14 -1.30
C ALA A 101 -0.02 -9.10 -2.16
N ALA A 102 -0.97 -9.81 -1.56
CA ALA A 102 -1.87 -10.70 -2.29
C ALA A 102 -2.69 -9.96 -3.36
N HIS A 103 -3.23 -8.78 -3.02
CA HIS A 103 -3.91 -7.92 -3.98
C HIS A 103 -2.97 -7.43 -5.10
N ALA A 104 -1.77 -6.94 -4.76
CA ALA A 104 -0.82 -6.49 -5.77
C ALA A 104 -0.50 -7.62 -6.77
N MET A 105 -0.31 -8.85 -6.28
CA MET A 105 -0.06 -10.02 -7.12
C MET A 105 -1.29 -10.47 -7.94
N GLU A 106 -2.50 -10.37 -7.40
CA GLU A 106 -3.73 -10.68 -8.13
C GLU A 106 -3.93 -9.77 -9.33
N TYR A 107 -3.77 -8.47 -9.15
CA TYR A 107 -4.02 -7.48 -10.19
C TYR A 107 -2.81 -7.23 -11.11
N GLY A 108 -1.68 -7.89 -10.85
CA GLY A 108 -0.42 -7.68 -11.56
C GLY A 108 0.11 -6.25 -11.41
N ALA A 109 -0.11 -5.65 -10.23
CA ALA A 109 0.32 -4.30 -9.91
C ALA A 109 1.67 -4.32 -9.20
N GLU A 110 2.49 -3.31 -9.47
CA GLU A 110 3.68 -3.03 -8.68
C GLU A 110 3.25 -2.38 -7.36
N LEU A 111 3.66 -2.96 -6.24
CA LEU A 111 3.44 -2.38 -4.92
C LEU A 111 4.50 -1.31 -4.63
N ILE A 112 4.07 -0.11 -4.27
CA ILE A 112 4.98 0.91 -3.75
C ILE A 112 4.83 1.05 -2.23
N THR A 113 5.96 1.12 -1.54
CA THR A 113 6.03 1.05 -0.07
C THR A 113 7.27 1.75 0.49
N LEU A 114 7.27 2.07 1.78
CA LEU A 114 8.46 2.39 2.56
C LEU A 114 8.82 1.27 3.56
N ASP A 115 7.98 0.24 3.68
CA ASP A 115 8.17 -0.87 4.60
C ASP A 115 9.04 -1.98 3.99
N HIS A 116 10.01 -2.43 4.77
CA HIS A 116 10.86 -3.57 4.48
C HIS A 116 10.13 -4.94 4.53
N HIS A 117 8.94 -5.03 5.11
CA HIS A 117 8.21 -6.30 5.22
C HIS A 117 8.00 -6.99 3.86
N PHE A 118 7.69 -6.22 2.83
CA PHE A 118 7.40 -6.73 1.49
C PHE A 118 8.61 -7.36 0.80
N GLU A 119 9.85 -7.02 1.22
CA GLU A 119 11.08 -7.64 0.70
C GLU A 119 11.12 -9.15 0.98
N LYS A 120 10.39 -9.60 1.99
CA LYS A 120 10.35 -11.02 2.41
C LYS A 120 9.42 -11.87 1.54
N ILE A 121 8.63 -11.28 0.65
CA ILE A 121 7.58 -11.98 -0.12
C ILE A 121 8.14 -12.38 -1.50
N PRO A 122 8.37 -13.68 -1.78
CA PRO A 122 8.92 -14.10 -3.06
C PRO A 122 7.95 -13.84 -4.22
N GLY A 123 8.47 -13.28 -5.32
CA GLY A 123 7.73 -13.03 -6.55
C GLY A 123 6.80 -11.80 -6.51
N LEU A 124 6.76 -11.06 -5.41
CA LEU A 124 6.10 -9.75 -5.38
C LEU A 124 6.91 -8.72 -6.17
N VAL A 125 6.25 -7.99 -7.07
CA VAL A 125 6.84 -6.84 -7.75
C VAL A 125 6.62 -5.61 -6.88
N TYR A 126 7.70 -4.99 -6.40
CA TYR A 126 7.60 -3.81 -5.55
C TYR A 126 8.74 -2.80 -5.82
N THR A 127 8.47 -1.54 -5.51
CA THR A 127 9.50 -0.52 -5.31
C THR A 127 9.43 -0.01 -3.88
N ARG A 128 10.53 -0.18 -3.13
CA ARG A 128 10.66 0.40 -1.79
C ARG A 128 11.36 1.75 -1.85
N PHE A 129 10.71 2.77 -1.31
CA PHE A 129 11.27 4.10 -1.14
C PHE A 129 11.95 4.24 0.22
N HIS A 130 12.93 5.13 0.29
CA HIS A 130 13.63 5.48 1.51
C HIS A 130 13.23 6.89 1.93
N LEU A 131 12.90 7.09 3.20
CA LEU A 131 12.71 8.43 3.72
C LEU A 131 14.05 9.18 3.67
N PRO A 132 14.10 10.41 3.14
CA PRO A 132 15.28 11.24 3.30
C PRO A 132 15.50 11.52 4.80
N PRO A 133 16.75 11.59 5.28
CA PRO A 133 17.07 11.68 6.71
C PRO A 133 16.34 12.78 7.49
N LYS A 134 15.99 13.88 6.82
CA LYS A 134 15.31 15.04 7.42
C LYS A 134 13.85 14.78 7.84
N LEU A 135 13.20 13.73 7.33
CA LEU A 135 11.80 13.40 7.62
C LEU A 135 11.62 12.30 8.69
N MET A 136 12.71 11.79 9.27
CA MET A 136 12.66 10.78 10.33
C MET A 136 12.44 11.37 11.74
N ALA A 137 12.49 12.70 11.89
CA ALA A 137 12.43 13.39 13.19
C ALA A 137 11.07 14.05 13.49
N SER A 138 9.98 13.67 12.80
CA SER A 138 8.65 14.29 12.93
C SER A 138 7.53 13.29 13.16
#